data_AF-J9DX93-F1
#
_entry.id   AF-J9DX93-F1
#
_cell.length_a   1.000
_cell.length_b   1.000
_cell.length_c   1.000
_cell.angle_alpha   90.00
_cell.angle_beta   90.00
_cell.angle_gamma   90.00
#
_symmetry.space_group_name_H-M   'P 1'
#
loop_
_entity.id
_entity.type
_entity.pdbx_description
1 polymer ?
#
loop_
_entity_poly.entity_id
_entity_poly.type
_entity_poly.pdbx_seq_one_letter_code
_entity_poly.pdbx_strand_id
1 'polypeptide(L)'
;VVEGELADVIPVIHCSIAGTRIVGRITVGNRKGLLVPNDTTDQELQHLRNSLPDTVNVRRIDEKLSALGNVIACNDYIALVHPEISKETEKALEEVLQVEVFRMSLGSHALVGSYAVLSSQGALVEAKTSPQTQRELAALIQVPVVAGTVNR
;
A
#
# COMPACT_ATOMS: atom_id res chain seq x y z
N VAL A 1 -20.20 2.84 10.03
CA VAL A 1 -19.10 3.76 10.42
C VAL A 1 -18.36 4.24 9.18
N VAL A 2 -17.72 3.36 8.41
CA VAL A 2 -16.99 3.75 7.17
C VAL A 2 -17.87 4.52 6.18
N GLU A 3 -19.06 4.01 5.84
CA GLU A 3 -19.97 4.70 4.93
C GLU A 3 -20.51 6.02 5.49
N GLY A 4 -20.70 6.11 6.81
CA GLY A 4 -21.27 7.32 7.42
C GLY A 4 -20.33 8.54 7.36
N GLU A 5 -19.02 8.31 7.29
CA GLU A 5 -18.01 9.38 7.26
C GLU A 5 -17.47 9.65 5.84
N LEU A 6 -17.51 8.65 4.95
CA LEU A 6 -16.78 8.70 3.68
C LEU A 6 -17.67 8.66 2.44
N ALA A 7 -18.91 8.17 2.52
CA ALA A 7 -19.74 7.93 1.32
C ALA A 7 -20.05 9.20 0.52
N ASP A 8 -20.04 10.37 1.17
CA ASP A 8 -20.29 11.66 0.51
C ASP A 8 -19.09 12.17 -0.30
N VAL A 9 -17.88 11.64 -0.04
CA VAL A 9 -16.61 12.14 -0.59
C VAL A 9 -15.92 11.11 -1.49
N ILE A 10 -15.96 9.83 -1.12
CA ILE A 10 -15.33 8.73 -1.86
C ILE A 10 -16.25 7.49 -1.92
N PRO A 11 -16.22 6.74 -3.04
CA PRO A 11 -17.04 5.54 -3.17
C PRO A 11 -16.55 4.46 -2.21
N VAL A 12 -17.47 3.90 -1.43
CA VAL A 12 -17.22 2.72 -0.58
C VAL A 12 -17.62 1.47 -1.35
N ILE A 13 -16.63 0.64 -1.70
CA ILE A 13 -16.83 -0.53 -2.56
C ILE A 13 -16.73 -1.80 -1.72
N HIS A 14 -17.82 -2.56 -1.64
CA HIS A 14 -17.86 -3.84 -0.95
C HIS A 14 -17.41 -4.95 -1.89
N CYS A 15 -16.19 -5.46 -1.68
CA CYS A 15 -15.64 -6.54 -2.49
C CYS A 15 -14.89 -7.57 -1.62
N SER A 16 -14.77 -8.78 -2.16
CA SER A 16 -13.72 -9.72 -1.77
C SER A 16 -12.59 -9.62 -2.78
N ILE A 17 -11.39 -10.01 -2.36
CA ILE A 17 -10.24 -10.15 -3.26
C ILE A 17 -9.65 -11.54 -3.01
N ALA A 18 -9.52 -12.31 -4.10
CA ALA A 18 -9.10 -13.71 -4.05
C ALA A 18 -9.99 -14.57 -3.13
N GLY A 19 -11.29 -14.25 -3.03
CA GLY A 19 -12.24 -14.94 -2.15
C GLY A 19 -11.99 -14.71 -0.64
N THR A 20 -11.13 -13.78 -0.27
CA THR A 20 -10.81 -13.48 1.14
C THR A 20 -11.46 -12.18 1.62
N ARG A 21 -11.53 -12.03 2.96
CA ARG A 21 -12.03 -10.81 3.61
C ARG A 21 -10.92 -9.85 4.06
N ILE A 22 -9.66 -10.16 3.76
CA ILE A 22 -8.48 -9.40 4.20
C ILE A 22 -7.99 -8.41 3.13
N VAL A 23 -8.94 -7.73 2.48
CA VAL A 23 -8.71 -6.85 1.30
C VAL A 23 -7.55 -5.89 1.54
N GLY A 24 -7.54 -5.16 2.66
CA GLY A 24 -6.49 -4.18 2.97
C GLY A 24 -5.08 -4.75 3.13
N ARG A 25 -4.91 -6.06 3.35
CA ARG A 25 -3.58 -6.70 3.44
C ARG A 25 -3.09 -7.24 2.11
N ILE A 26 -4.00 -7.57 1.20
CA ILE A 26 -3.67 -8.22 -0.07
C ILE A 26 -3.67 -7.25 -1.26
N THR A 27 -4.27 -6.07 -1.11
CA THR A 27 -4.23 -5.00 -2.11
C THR A 27 -3.38 -3.83 -1.64
N VAL A 28 -2.86 -3.07 -2.60
CA VAL A 28 -2.18 -1.79 -2.34
C VAL A 28 -2.55 -0.78 -3.40
N GLY A 29 -2.72 0.48 -3.04
CA GLY A 29 -3.15 1.51 -3.99
C GLY A 29 -2.99 2.92 -3.45
N ASN A 30 -3.08 3.86 -4.37
CA ASN A 30 -3.13 5.29 -4.09
C ASN A 30 -4.26 5.93 -4.92
N ARG A 31 -4.32 7.27 -4.99
CA ARG A 31 -5.35 7.95 -5.78
C ARG A 31 -5.35 7.60 -7.28
N LYS A 32 -4.24 7.12 -7.83
CA LYS A 32 -4.01 6.93 -9.27
C LYS A 32 -4.19 5.48 -9.71
N GLY A 33 -4.04 4.52 -8.81
CA GLY A 33 -4.11 3.11 -9.17
C GLY A 33 -4.31 2.16 -8.01
N LEU A 34 -4.68 0.93 -8.35
CA LEU A 34 -4.90 -0.17 -7.41
C LEU A 34 -4.25 -1.44 -7.93
N LEU A 35 -3.42 -2.04 -7.10
CA LEU A 35 -2.75 -3.31 -7.36
C LEU A 35 -3.42 -4.41 -6.55
N VAL A 36 -3.77 -5.49 -7.25
CA VAL A 36 -4.46 -6.66 -6.70
C VAL A 36 -3.63 -7.92 -6.97
N PRO A 37 -3.72 -8.96 -6.13
CA PRO A 37 -2.98 -10.19 -6.33
C PRO A 37 -3.48 -10.94 -7.57
N ASN A 38 -2.63 -11.78 -8.15
CA ASN A 38 -2.98 -12.58 -9.32
C ASN A 38 -4.17 -13.52 -9.09
N ASP A 39 -4.39 -13.97 -7.84
CA ASP A 39 -5.51 -14.83 -7.44
C ASP A 39 -6.89 -14.14 -7.47
N THR A 40 -6.94 -12.83 -7.75
CA THR A 40 -8.19 -12.08 -7.84
C THR A 40 -9.00 -12.56 -9.03
N THR A 41 -10.24 -12.99 -8.80
CA THR A 41 -11.11 -13.52 -9.87
C THR A 41 -11.49 -12.44 -10.89
N ASP A 42 -11.88 -12.84 -12.11
CA ASP A 42 -12.34 -11.90 -13.14
C ASP A 42 -13.62 -11.18 -12.73
N GLN A 43 -14.48 -11.83 -11.96
CA GLN A 43 -15.70 -11.22 -11.42
C GLN A 43 -15.38 -10.11 -10.40
N GLU A 44 -14.46 -10.37 -9.46
CA GLU A 44 -14.01 -9.36 -8.49
C GLU A 44 -13.34 -8.18 -9.20
N LEU A 45 -12.49 -8.47 -10.19
CA LEU A 45 -11.79 -7.42 -10.95
C LEU A 45 -12.75 -6.56 -11.79
N GLN A 46 -13.75 -7.18 -12.43
CA GLN A 46 -14.78 -6.44 -13.17
C GLN A 46 -15.63 -5.58 -12.22
N HIS A 47 -15.95 -6.10 -11.03
CA HIS A 47 -16.68 -5.35 -10.02
C HIS A 47 -15.91 -4.11 -9.56
N LEU A 48 -14.59 -4.25 -9.31
CA LEU A 48 -13.72 -3.11 -9.00
C LEU A 48 -13.69 -2.08 -10.12
N ARG A 49 -13.52 -2.50 -11.38
CA ARG A 49 -13.48 -1.60 -12.54
C ARG A 49 -14.78 -0.84 -12.75
N ASN A 50 -15.92 -1.47 -12.49
CA ASN A 50 -17.22 -0.82 -12.63
C ASN A 50 -17.52 0.16 -11.49
N SER A 51 -16.87 -0.01 -10.33
CA SER A 51 -17.16 0.76 -9.12
C SER A 51 -16.15 1.88 -8.87
N LEU A 52 -14.92 1.73 -9.40
CA LEU A 52 -13.87 2.74 -9.32
C LEU A 52 -14.02 3.77 -10.45
N PRO A 53 -13.58 5.03 -10.23
CA PRO A 53 -13.48 6.01 -11.30
C PRO A 53 -12.49 5.56 -12.39
N ASP A 54 -12.74 5.97 -13.64
CA ASP A 54 -11.88 5.67 -14.79
C ASP A 54 -10.44 6.20 -14.65
N THR A 55 -10.20 7.10 -13.69
CA THR A 55 -8.86 7.59 -13.37
C THR A 55 -8.00 6.59 -12.62
N VAL A 56 -8.59 5.54 -12.03
CA VAL A 56 -7.89 4.56 -11.20
C VAL A 56 -7.59 3.30 -12.02
N ASN A 57 -6.31 3.08 -12.31
CA ASN A 57 -5.89 1.89 -13.05
C ASN A 57 -5.80 0.67 -12.12
N VAL A 58 -6.58 -0.38 -12.41
CA VAL A 58 -6.55 -1.64 -11.66
C VAL A 58 -5.70 -2.68 -12.41
N ARG A 59 -4.64 -3.19 -11.76
CA ARG A 59 -3.71 -4.18 -12.35
C ARG A 59 -3.48 -5.36 -11.40
N ARG A 60 -3.46 -6.57 -11.97
CA ARG A 60 -3.02 -7.79 -11.27
C ARG A 60 -1.50 -7.89 -11.27
N ILE A 61 -0.93 -8.30 -10.15
CA ILE A 61 0.49 -8.60 -10.01
C ILE A 61 0.66 -9.98 -9.36
N ASP A 62 1.61 -10.75 -9.89
CA ASP A 62 2.10 -11.98 -9.26
C ASP A 62 3.31 -11.65 -8.38
N GLU A 63 3.11 -11.63 -7.06
CA GLU A 63 4.18 -11.43 -6.08
C GLU A 63 4.25 -12.65 -5.16
N LYS A 64 5.45 -13.22 -5.02
CA LYS A 64 5.67 -14.52 -4.36
C LYS A 64 6.21 -14.40 -2.93
N LEU A 65 6.71 -13.22 -2.54
CA LEU A 65 7.27 -13.00 -1.21
C LEU A 65 6.18 -13.00 -0.11
N SER A 66 5.13 -12.20 -0.29
CA SER A 66 4.02 -12.08 0.64
C SER A 66 2.86 -11.34 -0.02
N ALA A 67 1.79 -11.11 0.74
CA ALA A 67 0.68 -10.27 0.31
C ALA A 67 1.16 -8.83 0.01
N LEU A 68 0.64 -8.22 -1.05
CA LEU A 68 1.08 -6.90 -1.54
C LEU A 68 1.07 -5.82 -0.45
N GLY A 69 0.01 -5.76 0.37
CA GLY A 69 -0.10 -4.79 1.46
C GLY A 69 0.84 -5.04 2.64
N ASN A 70 1.51 -6.20 2.73
CA ASN A 70 2.54 -6.43 3.73
C ASN A 70 3.92 -5.97 3.26
N VAL A 71 4.19 -6.08 1.95
CA VAL A 71 5.51 -5.79 1.35
C VAL A 71 5.62 -4.37 0.81
N ILE A 72 4.50 -3.68 0.58
CA ILE A 72 4.46 -2.36 -0.02
C ILE A 72 3.72 -1.40 0.92
N ALA A 73 4.32 -0.24 1.15
CA ALA A 73 3.72 0.88 1.86
C ALA A 73 3.85 2.14 1.01
N CYS A 74 2.75 2.71 0.52
CA CYS A 74 2.79 3.80 -0.46
C CYS A 74 1.94 5.00 -0.05
N ASN A 75 2.28 6.16 -0.62
CA ASN A 75 1.43 7.35 -0.67
C ASN A 75 1.23 7.78 -2.14
N ASP A 76 0.83 9.03 -2.40
CA ASP A 76 0.59 9.52 -3.76
C ASP A 76 1.87 9.84 -4.57
N TYR A 77 3.04 9.88 -3.90
CA TYR A 77 4.32 10.33 -4.45
C TYR A 77 5.41 9.25 -4.42
N ILE A 78 5.43 8.42 -3.38
CA ILE A 78 6.47 7.44 -3.10
C ILE A 78 5.87 6.09 -2.66
N ALA A 79 6.63 5.02 -2.87
CA ALA A 79 6.35 3.70 -2.32
C ALA A 79 7.60 3.10 -1.69
N LEU A 80 7.48 2.70 -0.43
CA LEU A 80 8.48 1.87 0.25
C LEU A 80 8.15 0.41 -0.03
N VAL A 81 9.16 -0.36 -0.42
CA VAL A 81 9.00 -1.77 -0.78
C VAL A 81 10.05 -2.65 -0.13
N HIS A 82 9.72 -3.93 0.00
CA HIS A 82 10.66 -4.97 0.44
C HIS A 82 11.93 -4.98 -0.44
N PRO A 83 13.15 -5.12 0.12
CA PRO A 83 14.40 -5.05 -0.66
C PRO A 83 14.50 -6.07 -1.80
N GLU A 84 13.97 -7.27 -1.56
CA GLU A 84 14.00 -8.40 -2.51
C GLU A 84 12.79 -8.44 -3.46
N ILE A 85 11.98 -7.37 -3.53
CA ILE A 85 10.79 -7.35 -4.38
C ILE A 85 11.14 -7.57 -5.86
N SER A 86 10.22 -8.23 -6.57
CA SER A 86 10.41 -8.51 -7.99
C SER A 86 10.50 -7.21 -8.80
N LYS A 87 11.36 -7.20 -9.83
CA LYS A 87 11.48 -6.04 -10.74
C LYS A 87 10.18 -5.78 -11.52
N GLU A 88 9.36 -6.80 -11.71
CA GLU A 88 8.06 -6.66 -12.36
C GLU A 88 7.08 -5.91 -11.46
N THR A 89 7.03 -6.26 -10.17
CA THR A 89 6.22 -5.57 -9.16
C THR A 89 6.65 -4.11 -9.01
N GLU A 90 7.96 -3.85 -8.99
CA GLU A 90 8.51 -2.48 -8.94
C GLU A 90 8.07 -1.63 -10.14
N LYS A 91 8.20 -2.16 -11.36
CA LYS A 91 7.72 -1.46 -12.56
C LYS A 91 6.21 -1.21 -12.53
N ALA A 92 5.44 -2.17 -12.04
CA ALA A 92 4.00 -2.01 -11.95
C ALA A 92 3.61 -0.92 -10.93
N LEU A 93 4.38 -0.72 -9.86
CA LEU A 93 4.19 0.40 -8.93
C LEU A 93 4.47 1.74 -9.62
N GLU A 94 5.57 1.85 -10.37
CA GLU A 94 5.92 3.06 -11.12
C GLU A 94 4.87 3.38 -12.21
N GLU A 95 4.41 2.39 -12.96
CA GLU A 95 3.47 2.59 -14.08
C GLU A 95 2.03 2.83 -13.60
N VAL A 96 1.56 2.09 -12.59
CA VAL A 96 0.15 2.12 -12.15
C VAL A 96 -0.07 3.16 -11.06
N LEU A 97 0.80 3.19 -10.05
CA LEU A 97 0.68 4.13 -8.94
C LEU A 97 1.36 5.46 -9.24
N GLN A 98 2.25 5.55 -10.24
CA GLN A 98 3.00 6.76 -10.61
C GLN A 98 3.72 7.37 -9.39
N VAL A 99 4.48 6.52 -8.72
CA VAL A 99 5.25 6.85 -7.51
C VAL A 99 6.70 6.42 -7.67
N GLU A 100 7.60 7.10 -6.96
CA GLU A 100 8.99 6.67 -6.86
C GLU A 100 9.12 5.50 -5.89
N VAL A 101 9.76 4.42 -6.31
CA VAL A 101 9.89 3.20 -5.51
C VAL A 101 11.24 3.17 -4.80
N PHE A 102 11.20 3.00 -3.48
CA PHE A 102 12.38 2.87 -2.63
C PHE A 102 12.41 1.53 -1.92
N ARG A 103 13.47 0.77 -2.17
CA ARG A 103 13.76 -0.52 -1.53
C ARG A 103 14.39 -0.27 -0.17
N MET A 104 13.70 -0.62 0.91
CA MET A 104 14.17 -0.36 2.27
C MET A 104 13.66 -1.41 3.27
N SER A 105 14.38 -1.59 4.38
CA SER A 105 13.91 -2.34 5.54
C SER A 105 13.77 -1.42 6.76
N LEU A 106 12.74 -1.67 7.57
CA LEU A 106 12.51 -0.95 8.83
C LEU A 106 13.20 -1.71 9.95
N GLY A 107 14.46 -1.35 10.22
CA GLY A 107 15.28 -2.05 11.21
C GLY A 107 15.48 -3.53 10.82
N SER A 108 15.05 -4.44 11.69
CA SER A 108 15.11 -5.90 11.46
C SER A 108 13.98 -6.44 10.60
N HIS A 109 12.98 -5.62 10.25
CA HIS A 109 11.79 -6.06 9.53
C HIS A 109 11.81 -5.58 8.08
N ALA A 110 11.76 -6.53 7.15
CA ALA A 110 11.72 -6.23 5.73
C ALA A 110 10.29 -5.99 5.19
N LEU A 111 9.25 -6.36 5.96
CA LEU A 111 7.84 -6.20 5.61
C LEU A 111 7.33 -4.78 5.89
N VAL A 112 7.75 -3.82 5.08
CA VAL A 112 7.48 -2.39 5.31
C VAL A 112 5.98 -2.06 5.44
N GLY A 113 5.10 -2.69 4.66
CA GLY A 113 3.64 -2.46 4.74
C GLY A 113 2.97 -3.01 6.00
N SER A 114 3.63 -3.92 6.72
CA SER A 114 3.15 -4.37 8.03
C SER A 114 3.57 -3.48 9.19
N TYR A 115 4.75 -2.85 9.09
CA TYR A 115 5.37 -2.12 10.20
C TYR A 115 5.36 -0.59 10.01
N ALA A 116 4.90 -0.11 8.85
CA ALA A 116 4.71 1.31 8.59
C ALA A 116 3.38 1.58 7.87
N VAL A 117 2.81 2.73 8.18
CA VAL A 117 1.67 3.32 7.46
C VAL A 117 2.11 4.69 6.96
N LEU A 118 1.93 4.94 5.67
CA LEU A 118 2.29 6.19 5.03
C LEU A 118 1.04 6.94 4.62
N SER A 119 1.13 8.27 4.73
CA SER A 119 0.19 9.21 4.14
C SER A 119 0.98 10.36 3.50
N SER A 120 0.29 11.21 2.74
CA SER A 120 0.88 12.41 2.15
C SER A 120 1.23 13.49 3.20
N GLN A 121 0.82 13.32 4.47
CA GLN A 121 1.04 14.28 5.56
C GLN A 121 2.01 13.78 6.64
N GLY A 122 2.32 12.49 6.65
CA GLY A 122 3.16 11.88 7.67
C GLY A 122 3.15 10.36 7.60
N ALA A 123 4.03 9.74 8.37
CA ALA A 123 4.11 8.29 8.48
C ALA A 123 4.25 7.84 9.93
N LEU A 124 3.62 6.71 10.24
CA LEU A 124 3.76 6.02 11.52
C LEU A 124 4.58 4.75 11.30
N VAL A 125 5.63 4.57 12.08
CA VAL A 125 6.49 3.38 12.07
C VAL A 125 6.44 2.65 13.41
N GLU A 126 6.91 1.40 13.45
CA GLU A 126 6.99 0.60 14.67
C GLU A 126 7.72 1.35 15.81
N ALA A 127 7.20 1.27 17.03
CA ALA A 127 7.77 1.90 18.23
C ALA A 127 9.25 1.57 18.49
N LYS A 128 9.74 0.42 18.04
CA LYS A 128 11.14 -0.01 18.20
C LYS A 128 12.10 0.56 17.14
N THR A 129 11.59 1.32 16.17
CA THR A 129 12.40 1.89 15.08
C THR A 129 13.38 2.91 15.65
N SER A 130 14.67 2.78 15.29
CA SER A 130 15.70 3.66 15.81
C SER A 130 15.45 5.13 15.39
N PRO A 131 15.79 6.13 16.23
CA PRO A 131 15.66 7.55 15.87
C PRO A 131 16.51 7.96 14.65
N GLN A 132 17.54 7.17 14.32
CA GLN A 132 18.34 7.38 13.11
C GLN A 132 17.55 6.96 11.87
N THR A 133 17.01 5.73 11.86
CA THR A 133 16.17 5.23 10.78
C THR A 133 14.94 6.11 10.56
N GLN A 134 14.33 6.61 11.63
CA GLN A 134 13.20 7.57 11.52
C GLN A 134 13.60 8.85 10.78
N ARG A 135 14.79 9.40 11.05
CA ARG A 135 15.30 10.60 10.36
C ARG A 135 15.66 10.34 8.90
N GLU A 136 16.28 9.21 8.62
CA GLU A 136 16.58 8.77 7.26
C GLU A 136 15.28 8.60 6.45
N LEU A 137 14.28 7.96 7.03
CA LEU A 137 12.98 7.76 6.41
C LEU A 137 12.28 9.10 6.20
N ALA A 138 12.25 9.99 7.20
CA ALA A 138 11.66 11.32 7.08
C ALA A 138 12.32 12.18 6.00
N ALA A 139 13.65 12.08 5.85
CA ALA A 139 14.38 12.77 4.80
C ALA A 139 14.04 12.22 3.41
N LEU A 140 13.85 10.90 3.30
CA LEU A 140 13.47 10.23 2.06
C LEU A 140 12.04 10.56 1.65
N ILE A 141 11.09 10.45 2.58
CA ILE A 141 9.66 10.59 2.30
C ILE A 141 9.16 12.03 2.34
N GLN A 142 10.01 12.96 2.78
CA GLN A 142 9.73 14.40 2.91
C GLN A 142 8.51 14.74 3.78
N VAL A 143 8.08 13.83 4.63
CA VAL A 143 6.97 14.02 5.59
C VAL A 143 7.42 13.58 6.99
N PRO A 144 6.82 14.13 8.07
CA PRO A 144 7.18 13.76 9.43
C PRO A 144 6.92 12.28 9.71
N VAL A 145 7.91 11.62 10.32
CA VAL A 145 7.85 10.21 10.73
C VAL A 145 7.86 10.14 12.25
N VAL A 146 6.94 9.38 12.81
CA VAL A 146 6.87 9.12 14.25
C VAL A 146 6.82 7.63 14.50
N ALA A 147 7.55 7.16 15.52
CA ALA A 147 7.43 5.79 16.02
C ALA A 147 6.32 5.69 17.08
N GLY A 148 5.45 4.68 16.96
CA GLY A 148 4.35 4.50 17.90
C GLY A 148 3.73 3.11 17.85
N THR A 149 2.66 2.93 18.62
CA THR A 149 1.87 1.69 18.65
C THR A 149 0.38 2.01 18.48
N VAL A 150 -0.36 1.05 17.96
CA VAL A 150 -1.83 1.09 17.84
C VAL A 150 -2.44 -0.11 18.57
N ASN A 151 -3.72 -0.02 18.95
CA ASN A 151 -4.49 -1.06 19.65
C ASN A 151 -3.87 -1.52 20.98
N ARG A 152 -4.08 -0.75 22.05
CA ARG A 152 -3.71 -1.11 23.41
C ARG A 152 -4.91 -1.61 24.22
#